data_AF-A0A949YW78-F1
#
_entry.id   AF-A0A949YW78-F1
#
_cell.length_a   1.000
_cell.length_b   1.000
_cell.length_c   1.000
_cell.angle_alpha   90.00
_cell.angle_beta   90.00
_cell.angle_gamma   90.00
#
_symmetry.space_group_name_H-M   'P 1'
#
loop_
_entity.id
_entity.type
_entity.pdbx_description
1 polymer ?
#
loop_
_entity_poly.entity_id
_entity_poly.type
_entity_poly.pdbx_seq_one_letter_code
_entity_poly.pdbx_strand_id
1 'polypeptide(L)'
;MAESIQTSEQIVPFTAGDGMPLNLIHVRGTAEPTRGPVIVVHGAGVRANLFRPPVGQTFVNALVEHGYDVWLENWRASIDMTPNEWTL
;
A
#
# COMPACT_ATOMS: atom_id res chain seq x y z
N MET A 1 -1.28 25.17 4.38
CA MET A 1 -0.92 23.73 4.31
C MET A 1 -2.24 22.99 4.10
N ALA A 2 -2.35 22.15 3.07
CA ALA A 2 -3.58 21.38 2.85
C ALA A 2 -3.73 20.35 3.98
N GLU A 3 -4.96 20.21 4.48
CA GLU A 3 -5.30 19.26 5.54
C GLU A 3 -5.29 17.84 4.96
N SER A 4 -4.63 16.89 5.64
CA SER A 4 -4.57 15.51 5.19
C SER A 4 -5.90 14.81 5.46
N ILE A 5 -6.45 14.10 4.49
CA ILE A 5 -7.65 13.29 4.71
C ILE A 5 -7.44 12.22 5.80
N GLN A 6 -8.48 11.95 6.57
CA GLN A 6 -8.49 10.84 7.51
C GLN A 6 -8.57 9.52 6.76
N THR A 7 -7.63 8.62 7.04
CA THR A 7 -7.58 7.26 6.48
C THR A 7 -7.45 6.22 7.59
N SER A 8 -7.98 5.03 7.35
CA SER A 8 -7.72 3.83 8.15
C SER A 8 -6.94 2.81 7.33
N GLU A 9 -6.23 1.91 8.02
CA GLU A 9 -5.45 0.85 7.39
C GLU A 9 -5.75 -0.51 8.01
N GLN A 10 -5.73 -1.54 7.16
CA GLN A 10 -5.78 -2.93 7.56
C GLN A 10 -4.69 -3.71 6.83
N ILE A 11 -3.90 -4.48 7.57
CA ILE A 11 -2.96 -5.43 6.97
C ILE A 11 -3.73 -6.70 6.59
N VAL A 12 -3.59 -7.12 5.34
CA VAL A 12 -4.21 -8.32 4.78
C VAL A 12 -3.11 -9.29 4.35
N PRO A 13 -2.91 -10.40 5.09
CA PRO A 13 -1.89 -11.39 4.74
C PRO A 13 -2.32 -12.21 3.52
N PHE A 14 -1.34 -12.63 2.72
CA PHE A 14 -1.55 -13.60 1.65
C PHE A 14 -0.32 -14.50 1.48
N THR A 15 -0.49 -15.59 0.76
CA THR A 15 0.59 -16.51 0.40
C THR A 15 0.81 -16.46 -1.09
N ALA A 16 2.03 -16.14 -1.52
CA ALA A 16 2.41 -16.15 -2.92
C ALA A 16 2.39 -17.58 -3.50
N GLY A 17 2.43 -17.70 -4.83
CA GLY A 17 2.35 -19.00 -5.51
C GLY A 17 3.46 -20.00 -5.14
N ASP A 18 4.58 -19.51 -4.62
CA ASP A 18 5.71 -20.32 -4.13
C ASP A 18 5.70 -20.57 -2.62
N GLY A 19 4.62 -20.20 -1.92
CA GLY A 19 4.46 -20.40 -0.49
C GLY A 19 4.99 -19.27 0.39
N MET A 20 5.57 -18.19 -0.19
CA MET A 20 6.08 -17.08 0.60
C MET A 20 4.94 -16.26 1.23
N PRO A 21 4.94 -16.04 2.56
CA PRO A 21 3.98 -15.15 3.20
C PRO A 21 4.31 -13.69 2.88
N LEU A 22 3.32 -12.96 2.38
CA LEU A 22 3.39 -11.54 2.03
C LEU A 22 2.16 -10.81 2.59
N ASN A 23 2.06 -9.50 2.37
CA ASN A 23 0.88 -8.75 2.79
C ASN A 23 0.55 -7.59 1.85
N LEU A 24 -0.73 -7.24 1.86
CA LEU A 24 -1.25 -5.98 1.37
C LEU A 24 -1.61 -5.10 2.58
N ILE A 25 -1.54 -3.79 2.41
CA ILE A 25 -2.12 -2.80 3.31
C ILE A 25 -3.32 -2.18 2.59
N HIS A 26 -4.52 -2.49 3.05
CA HIS A 26 -5.75 -1.88 2.54
C HIS A 26 -5.93 -0.52 3.21
N VAL A 27 -5.97 0.55 2.42
CA VAL A 27 -6.13 1.92 2.93
C VAL A 27 -7.49 2.44 2.49
N ARG A 28 -8.31 2.86 3.45
CA ARG A 28 -9.66 3.38 3.21
C ARG A 28 -9.83 4.80 3.74
N GLY A 29 -10.54 5.61 2.96
CA GLY A 29 -11.08 6.89 3.43
C GLY A 29 -12.35 6.68 4.27
N THR A 30 -12.99 7.79 4.66
CA THR A 30 -14.25 7.75 5.42
C THR A 30 -15.47 7.42 4.56
N ALA A 31 -15.39 7.60 3.24
CA ALA A 31 -16.42 7.23 2.28
C ALA A 31 -16.07 5.93 1.54
N GLU A 32 -17.09 5.22 1.09
CA GLU A 32 -16.91 4.02 0.25
C GLU A 32 -16.27 4.39 -1.11
N PRO A 33 -15.33 3.56 -1.62
CA PRO A 33 -14.74 3.78 -2.95
C PRO A 33 -15.81 3.81 -4.05
N THR A 34 -15.63 4.70 -5.02
CA THR A 34 -16.50 4.85 -6.19
C THR A 34 -15.86 4.35 -7.48
N ARG A 35 -14.57 3.98 -7.42
CA ARG A 35 -13.77 3.41 -8.50
C ARG A 35 -13.21 2.05 -8.08
N GLY A 36 -12.72 1.30 -9.05
CA GLY A 36 -12.14 -0.02 -8.84
C GLY A 36 -10.83 -0.01 -8.03
N PRO A 37 -10.32 -1.20 -7.69
CA PRO A 37 -9.12 -1.35 -6.88
C PRO A 37 -7.85 -0.94 -7.63
N VAL A 38 -6.91 -0.34 -6.89
CA VAL A 38 -5.55 -0.02 -7.34
C VAL A 38 -4.57 -0.64 -6.37
N ILE A 39 -3.69 -1.50 -6.90
CA ILE A 39 -2.53 -2.02 -6.16
C ILE A 39 -1.32 -1.12 -6.47
N VAL A 40 -0.72 -0.56 -5.42
CA VAL A 40 0.48 0.27 -5.50
C VAL A 40 1.67 -0.55 -4.99
N VAL A 41 2.64 -0.77 -5.88
CA VAL A 41 3.82 -1.60 -5.60
C VAL A 41 5.07 -0.71 -5.56
N HIS A 42 5.86 -0.87 -4.52
CA HIS A 42 7.12 -0.14 -4.37
C HIS A 42 8.28 -0.86 -5.09
N GLY A 43 9.39 -0.15 -5.35
CA GLY A 43 10.62 -0.76 -5.87
C GLY A 43 11.35 -1.65 -4.86
N ALA A 44 12.49 -2.25 -5.23
CA ALA A 44 13.25 -3.09 -4.31
C ALA A 44 13.88 -2.29 -3.15
N GLY A 45 14.02 -2.91 -1.97
CA GLY A 45 14.76 -2.34 -0.84
C GLY A 45 14.03 -1.26 -0.05
N VAL A 46 12.71 -1.15 -0.21
CA VAL A 46 11.84 -0.21 0.52
C VAL A 46 10.57 -0.94 1.00
N ARG A 47 9.56 -0.21 1.48
CA ARG A 47 8.30 -0.74 2.01
C ARG A 47 7.11 0.04 1.46
N ALA A 48 5.91 -0.52 1.57
CA ALA A 48 4.66 0.12 1.14
C ALA A 48 4.46 1.56 1.66
N ASN A 49 4.92 1.87 2.87
CA ASN A 49 4.80 3.22 3.46
C ASN A 49 5.60 4.31 2.72
N LEU A 50 6.45 3.96 1.73
CA LEU A 50 7.10 4.93 0.85
C LEU A 50 6.10 5.90 0.20
N PHE A 51 4.89 5.45 -0.10
CA PHE A 51 3.84 6.26 -0.71
C PHE A 51 3.05 7.13 0.28
N ARG A 52 3.35 7.03 1.58
CA ARG A 52 2.71 7.78 2.68
C ARG A 52 3.74 8.50 3.55
N PRO A 53 4.61 9.36 2.98
CA PRO A 53 5.53 10.15 3.78
C PRO A 53 4.77 11.16 4.64
N PRO A 54 5.39 11.70 5.72
CA PRO A 54 4.75 12.65 6.63
C PRO A 54 4.64 14.06 6.00
N VAL A 55 3.81 14.17 4.96
CA VAL A 55 3.55 15.39 4.19
C VAL A 55 2.04 15.62 4.08
N GLY A 56 1.61 16.85 3.79
CA GLY A 56 0.19 17.22 3.82
C GLY A 56 -0.72 16.42 2.87
N GLN A 57 -0.25 16.11 1.66
CA GLN A 57 -0.96 15.25 0.71
C GLN A 57 0.00 14.19 0.17
N THR A 58 -0.35 12.93 0.38
CA THR A 58 0.42 11.78 -0.10
C THR A 58 -0.16 11.25 -1.41
N PHE A 59 0.60 10.42 -2.13
CA PHE A 59 0.09 9.72 -3.32
C PHE A 59 -1.14 8.87 -3.00
N VAL A 60 -1.13 8.19 -1.84
CA VAL A 60 -2.26 7.39 -1.36
C VAL A 60 -3.47 8.25 -1.04
N ASN A 61 -3.27 9.39 -0.38
CA ASN A 61 -4.36 10.33 -0.09
C ASN A 61 -5.05 10.78 -1.38
N ALA A 62 -4.26 11.13 -2.41
CA ALA A 62 -4.81 11.52 -3.70
C ALA A 62 -5.64 10.40 -4.34
N LEU A 63 -5.17 9.14 -4.31
CA LEU A 63 -5.95 8.02 -4.85
C LEU A 63 -7.27 7.81 -4.09
N VAL A 64 -7.24 7.86 -2.76
CA VAL A 64 -8.44 7.73 -1.92
C VAL A 64 -9.42 8.88 -2.18
N GLU A 65 -8.94 10.12 -2.24
CA GLU A 65 -9.75 11.31 -2.56
C GLU A 65 -10.42 11.21 -3.94
N HIS A 66 -9.76 10.57 -4.90
CA HIS A 66 -10.32 10.33 -6.24
C HIS A 66 -11.24 9.12 -6.30
N GLY A 67 -11.50 8.46 -5.18
CA GLY A 67 -12.48 7.39 -5.03
C GLY A 67 -11.97 6.00 -5.38
N TYR A 68 -10.66 5.78 -5.50
CA TYR A 68 -10.10 4.43 -5.69
C TYR A 68 -10.11 3.61 -4.41
N ASP A 69 -10.25 2.30 -4.56
CA ASP A 69 -10.04 1.33 -3.48
C ASP A 69 -8.54 0.97 -3.43
N VAL A 70 -7.81 1.44 -2.42
CA VAL A 70 -6.33 1.49 -2.47
C VAL A 70 -5.68 0.37 -1.65
N TRP A 71 -4.78 -0.36 -2.29
CA TRP A 71 -4.04 -1.48 -1.71
C TRP A 71 -2.54 -1.27 -1.91
N LEU A 72 -1.75 -1.34 -0.85
CA LEU A 72 -0.30 -1.21 -0.94
C LEU A 72 0.35 -2.58 -0.75
N GLU A 73 1.15 -3.03 -1.70
CA GLU A 73 1.78 -4.35 -1.61
C GLU A 73 3.16 -4.27 -0.97
N ASN A 74 3.40 -5.10 0.05
CA ASN A 74 4.74 -5.50 0.45
C ASN A 74 5.08 -6.82 -0.23
N TRP A 75 5.82 -6.74 -1.33
CA TRP A 75 6.32 -7.91 -2.07
C TRP A 75 7.67 -8.38 -1.50
N ARG A 76 8.21 -9.48 -2.03
CA ARG A 76 9.37 -10.16 -1.44
C ARG A 76 10.66 -9.35 -1.32
N ALA A 77 10.88 -8.33 -2.15
CA ALA A 77 12.02 -7.43 -1.99
C ALA A 77 11.78 -6.28 -1.00
N SER A 78 10.66 -6.31 -0.27
CA SER A 78 10.37 -5.35 0.79
C SER A 78 11.30 -5.56 1.98
N ILE A 79 11.72 -4.46 2.59
CA ILE A 79 12.48 -4.49 3.85
C ILE A 79 11.63 -4.91 5.06
N ASP A 80 10.32 -5.10 4.87
CA ASP A 80 9.44 -5.73 5.85
C ASP A 80 9.44 -7.27 5.78
N MET A 81 10.09 -7.86 4.77
CA MET A 81 10.21 -9.31 4.64
C MET A 81 11.54 -9.80 5.19
N THR A 82 11.59 -11.05 5.64
CA THR A 82 12.86 -11.71 5.92
C THR A 82 13.74 -11.71 4.66
N PRO A 83 15.07 -11.48 4.77
CA PRO A 83 15.98 -11.56 3.63
C PRO A 83 15.77 -12.85 2.82
N ASN A 84 15.60 -12.71 1.52
CA ASN A 84 15.28 -13.81 0.60
C ASN A 84 15.81 -13.50 -0.82
N GLU A 85 15.72 -14.48 -1.72
CA GLU A 85 16.05 -14.31 -3.12
C GLU A 85 14.87 -13.77 -3.93
N TRP A 86 15.16 -12.85 -4.84
CA TRP A 86 14.16 -12.23 -5.71
C TRP A 86 14.78 -11.76 -7.02
N THR A 87 13.92 -11.61 -8.03
CA THR A 87 14.23 -11.06 -9.36
C THR A 87 13.26 -9.92 -9.67
N LEU A 88 13.59 -9.11 -10.68
CA LEU A 88 12.69 -8.09 -11.25
C LEU A 88 11.97 -8.63 -12.49
#